data_AF-A0A6B3GY69-F1
#
_entry.id   AF-A0A6B3GY69-F1
#
_cell.length_a   1.000
_cell.length_b   1.000
_cell.length_c   1.000
_cell.angle_alpha   90.00
_cell.angle_beta   90.00
_cell.angle_gamma   90.00
#
_symmetry.space_group_name_H-M   'P 1'
#
loop_
_entity.id
_entity.type
_entity.pdbx_description
1 polymer ?
#
loop_
_entity_poly.entity_id
_entity_poly.type
_entity_poly.pdbx_seq_one_letter_code
_entity_poly.pdbx_strand_id
1 'polypeptide(L)'
;MGFFDGLRPGRAAQFDSGNATSSAVVLSKRNATISLSKQGALSGNLRVNLSWRMRTSDIEGRSRQSGMLRRPLQLFKPEVVQAHTQGVVNVDLDLGCMYELMDGTKGVVQPLGSLIGDLNGPPYVRLSGDDRFGAPSGETVYVN
;
A
#
# COMPACT_ATOMS: atom_id res chain seq x y z
N MET A 1 44.68 4.32 -8.27
CA MET A 1 43.74 3.54 -9.11
C MET A 1 43.10 2.48 -8.22
N GLY A 2 41.90 2.76 -7.71
CA GLY A 2 41.12 1.82 -6.92
C GLY A 2 40.23 1.01 -7.85
N PHE A 3 40.61 -0.25 -8.07
CA PHE A 3 39.78 -1.26 -8.71
C PHE A 3 38.76 -1.72 -7.65
N PHE A 4 37.48 -1.86 -7.99
CA PHE A 4 36.32 -2.27 -7.15
C PHE A 4 35.25 -1.22 -6.79
N ASP A 5 35.24 -0.01 -7.37
CA ASP A 5 34.16 0.98 -7.14
C ASP A 5 32.97 0.86 -8.12
N GLY A 6 32.47 -0.36 -8.38
CA GLY A 6 31.51 -0.57 -9.48
C GLY A 6 30.48 -1.69 -9.34
N LEU A 7 30.37 -2.38 -8.20
CA LEU A 7 29.49 -3.56 -8.06
C LEU A 7 28.31 -3.34 -7.11
N ARG A 8 27.66 -2.18 -7.21
CA ARG A 8 26.29 -2.03 -6.74
C ARG A 8 25.45 -1.44 -7.87
N PRO A 9 24.64 -2.23 -8.59
CA PRO A 9 23.56 -1.64 -9.35
C PRO A 9 22.63 -1.04 -8.30
N GLY A 10 22.70 0.28 -8.15
CA GLY A 10 21.67 1.03 -7.47
C GLY A 10 20.37 0.67 -8.14
N ARG A 11 19.55 -0.14 -7.47
CA ARG A 11 18.16 -0.36 -7.84
C ARG A 11 17.48 0.98 -7.62
N ALA A 12 17.62 1.89 -8.59
CA ALA A 12 16.69 2.99 -8.74
C ALA A 12 15.32 2.33 -8.76
N ALA A 13 14.51 2.62 -7.76
CA ALA A 13 13.09 2.30 -7.83
C ALA A 13 12.62 2.98 -9.12
N GLN A 14 12.47 2.16 -10.17
CA GLN A 14 11.90 2.59 -11.43
C GLN A 14 10.44 2.86 -11.10
N PHE A 15 10.18 4.08 -10.64
CA PHE A 15 8.84 4.60 -10.55
C PHE A 15 8.31 4.52 -11.97
N ASP A 16 7.23 3.76 -12.12
CA ASP A 16 6.51 3.61 -13.37
C ASP A 16 5.93 4.99 -13.69
N SER A 17 6.75 5.83 -14.32
CA SER A 17 6.35 7.11 -14.86
C SER A 17 5.28 6.79 -15.89
N GLY A 18 4.04 7.16 -15.56
CA GLY A 18 2.84 6.80 -16.30
C GLY A 18 3.06 6.83 -17.80
N ASN A 19 2.58 5.77 -18.45
CA ASN A 19 2.58 5.60 -19.90
C ASN A 19 2.15 6.91 -20.59
N ALA A 20 2.88 7.36 -21.62
CA ALA A 20 2.64 8.63 -22.34
C ALA A 20 1.26 8.72 -23.03
N THR A 21 0.48 7.63 -22.99
CA THR A 21 -0.90 7.54 -23.48
C THR A 21 -1.96 7.74 -22.39
N SER A 22 -1.56 7.77 -21.12
CA SER A 22 -2.46 8.04 -20.00
C SER A 22 -2.31 9.50 -19.57
N SER A 23 -3.42 10.21 -19.38
CA SER A 23 -3.45 11.55 -18.76
C SER A 23 -3.12 11.51 -17.25
N ALA A 24 -2.40 10.48 -16.80
CA ALA A 24 -2.07 10.24 -15.40
C ALA A 24 -0.93 11.17 -14.97
N VAL A 25 -1.14 11.94 -13.92
CA VAL A 25 -0.08 12.74 -13.30
C VAL A 25 0.48 12.01 -12.09
N VAL A 26 1.79 11.79 -12.08
CA VAL A 26 2.50 11.14 -10.98
C VAL A 26 3.04 12.19 -10.02
N LEU A 27 2.60 12.12 -8.76
CA LEU A 27 3.16 12.93 -7.68
C LEU A 27 4.42 12.25 -7.13
N SER A 28 5.44 13.05 -6.83
CA SER A 28 6.68 12.58 -6.23
C SER A 28 6.98 13.36 -4.96
N LYS A 29 7.94 12.91 -4.16
CA LYS A 29 8.38 13.67 -2.98
C LYS A 29 8.82 15.11 -3.31
N ARG A 30 9.38 15.32 -4.51
CA ARG A 30 9.81 16.66 -4.97
C ARG A 30 8.65 17.48 -5.57
N ASN A 31 7.65 16.80 -6.12
CA ASN A 31 6.46 17.40 -6.74
C ASN A 31 5.23 16.77 -6.12
N ALA A 32 4.94 17.14 -4.87
CA ALA A 32 3.91 16.50 -4.03
C ALA A 32 2.52 17.13 -4.17
N THR A 33 2.41 18.21 -4.94
CA THR A 33 1.18 19.01 -5.06
C THR A 33 0.77 19.14 -6.52
N ILE A 34 -0.54 19.07 -6.75
CA ILE A 34 -1.16 19.37 -8.03
C ILE A 34 -2.40 20.23 -7.85
N SER A 35 -2.66 21.10 -8.81
CA SER A 35 -3.87 21.90 -8.86
C SER A 35 -4.91 21.20 -9.74
N LEU A 36 -6.01 20.76 -9.13
CA LEU A 36 -7.11 20.10 -9.83
C LEU A 36 -7.82 21.03 -10.83
N SER A 37 -7.94 22.32 -10.48
CA SER A 37 -8.52 23.33 -11.37
C SER A 37 -7.73 23.51 -12.67
N LYS A 38 -6.39 23.44 -12.61
CA LYS A 38 -5.52 23.48 -13.80
C LYS A 38 -5.63 22.20 -14.65
N GLN A 39 -6.06 21.09 -14.08
CA GLN A 39 -6.30 19.83 -14.79
C GLN A 39 -7.70 19.73 -15.39
N GLY A 40 -8.53 20.77 -15.26
CA GLY A 40 -9.92 20.77 -15.73
C GLY A 40 -10.88 19.93 -14.87
N ALA A 41 -10.42 19.44 -13.70
CA ALA A 41 -11.25 18.74 -12.73
C ALA A 41 -12.02 19.76 -11.88
N LEU A 42 -12.98 20.45 -12.51
CA LEU A 42 -13.79 21.49 -11.91
C LEU A 42 -15.12 20.98 -11.31
N SER A 43 -15.52 19.76 -11.65
CA SER A 43 -16.73 19.11 -11.12
C SER A 43 -16.61 17.59 -11.14
N GLY A 44 -17.24 16.92 -10.19
CA GLY A 44 -17.31 15.45 -10.11
C GLY A 44 -16.83 14.93 -8.77
N ASN A 45 -16.87 13.60 -8.61
CA ASN A 45 -16.42 12.94 -7.39
C ASN A 45 -14.91 12.61 -7.46
N LEU A 46 -14.17 12.94 -6.42
CA LEU A 46 -12.78 12.53 -6.26
C LEU A 46 -12.72 11.14 -5.63
N ARG A 47 -12.02 10.22 -6.31
CA ARG A 47 -11.75 8.88 -5.82
C ARG A 47 -10.27 8.72 -5.44
N VAL A 48 -10.02 8.31 -4.21
CA VAL A 48 -8.69 7.92 -3.71
C VAL A 48 -8.73 6.42 -3.44
N ASN A 49 -7.83 5.66 -4.07
CA ASN A 49 -7.74 4.21 -3.87
C ASN A 49 -6.38 3.83 -3.30
N LEU A 50 -6.40 3.00 -2.25
CA LEU A 50 -5.22 2.37 -1.68
C LEU A 50 -5.21 0.91 -2.11
N SER A 51 -4.27 0.51 -2.95
CA SER A 51 -4.05 -0.88 -3.34
C SER A 51 -2.59 -1.23 -3.11
N TRP A 52 -2.34 -2.35 -2.41
CA TRP A 52 -1.00 -2.79 -2.04
C TRP A 52 -0.80 -4.27 -2.32
N ARG A 53 0.45 -4.71 -2.51
CA ARG A 53 0.79 -6.12 -2.68
C ARG A 53 2.00 -6.46 -1.82
N MET A 54 1.97 -7.60 -1.13
CA MET A 54 3.16 -8.15 -0.48
C MET A 54 4.19 -8.57 -1.53
N ARG A 55 5.48 -8.38 -1.21
CA ARG A 55 6.55 -8.99 -2.00
C ARG A 55 6.78 -10.40 -1.49
N THR A 56 6.97 -11.36 -2.40
CA THR A 56 7.22 -12.76 -2.06
C THR A 56 8.43 -12.96 -1.14
N SER A 57 9.41 -12.04 -1.19
CA SER A 57 10.56 -11.99 -0.28
C SER A 57 10.19 -11.81 1.21
N ASP A 58 9.04 -11.19 1.51
CA ASP A 58 8.60 -10.92 2.88
C ASP A 58 7.95 -12.16 3.51
N ILE A 59 7.49 -13.10 2.68
CA ILE A 59 6.86 -14.37 3.09
C ILE A 59 7.92 -15.45 3.37
N GLU A 60 9.07 -15.42 2.69
CA GLU A 60 10.11 -16.46 2.78
C GLU A 60 11.24 -16.14 3.78
N GLY A 61 11.20 -14.98 4.44
CA GLY A 61 12.28 -14.50 5.30
C GLY A 61 12.22 -14.93 6.76
N ARG A 62 12.54 -16.21 7.07
CA ARG A 62 13.13 -16.68 8.36
C ARG A 62 13.43 -18.19 8.44
N SER A 63 13.33 -18.92 7.34
CA SER A 63 13.53 -20.37 7.33
C SER A 63 14.18 -20.80 6.02
N ARG A 64 15.51 -20.68 5.95
CA ARG A 64 16.43 -21.59 5.23
C ARG A 64 17.82 -20.94 5.16
N GLN A 65 18.83 -21.74 5.52
CA GLN A 65 20.28 -21.49 5.37
C GLN A 65 20.99 -20.61 6.41
N SER A 66 21.15 -21.11 7.64
CA SER A 66 22.33 -20.78 8.45
C SER A 66 22.85 -21.95 9.31
N GLY A 67 22.56 -23.21 8.93
CA GLY A 67 22.84 -24.35 9.83
C GLY A 67 23.19 -25.68 9.17
N MET A 68 23.56 -25.71 7.90
CA MET A 68 23.69 -26.98 7.17
C MET A 68 24.99 -27.77 7.45
N LEU A 69 25.78 -27.36 8.45
CA LEU A 69 27.06 -28.03 8.79
C LEU A 69 27.15 -28.52 10.25
N ARG A 70 26.08 -28.45 11.05
CA ARG A 70 26.18 -28.77 12.49
C ARG A 70 25.32 -29.92 13.03
N ARG A 71 24.43 -30.56 12.24
CA ARG A 71 23.49 -31.56 12.78
C ARG A 71 23.12 -32.69 11.79
N PRO A 72 23.95 -33.75 11.62
CA PRO A 72 23.70 -34.82 10.66
C PRO A 72 22.46 -35.70 10.98
N LEU A 73 22.03 -35.76 12.24
CA LEU A 73 20.89 -36.57 12.68
C LEU A 73 19.52 -35.90 12.50
N GLN A 74 19.46 -34.65 12.02
CA GLN A 74 18.19 -33.97 11.74
C GLN A 74 17.57 -34.36 10.39
N LEU A 75 18.31 -35.06 9.53
CA LEU A 75 17.82 -35.64 8.27
C LEU A 75 16.80 -36.78 8.45
N PHE A 76 16.72 -37.38 9.65
CA PHE A 76 15.80 -38.47 9.96
C PHE A 76 14.59 -38.01 10.79
N LYS A 77 14.41 -36.71 10.98
CA LYS A 77 13.19 -36.19 11.60
C LYS A 77 12.13 -36.06 10.52
N PRO A 78 11.00 -36.80 10.63
CA PRO A 78 9.90 -36.61 9.70
C PRO A 78 9.47 -35.15 9.74
N GLU A 79 9.41 -34.53 8.57
CA GLU A 79 8.85 -33.19 8.41
C GLU A 79 7.43 -33.25 8.94
N VAL A 80 7.20 -32.60 10.08
CA VAL A 80 5.85 -32.42 10.59
C VAL A 80 5.16 -31.61 9.51
N VAL A 81 4.18 -32.21 8.83
CA VAL A 81 3.32 -31.53 7.86
C VAL A 81 2.52 -30.51 8.67
N GLN A 82 3.16 -29.39 8.95
CA GLN A 82 2.53 -28.23 9.51
C GLN A 82 1.66 -27.75 8.37
N ALA A 83 0.36 -28.02 8.49
CA ALA A 83 -0.62 -27.64 7.50
C ALA A 83 -0.26 -26.23 7.04
N HIS A 84 0.10 -26.09 5.77
CA HIS A 84 0.30 -24.80 5.12
C HIS A 84 -1.07 -24.12 5.00
N THR A 85 -1.72 -23.84 6.13
CA THR A 85 -2.86 -22.94 6.20
C THR A 85 -2.30 -21.56 6.02
N GLN A 86 -2.11 -21.22 4.74
CA GLN A 86 -2.09 -19.90 4.14
C GLN A 86 -1.21 -18.85 4.82
N GLY A 87 -0.21 -18.40 4.04
CA GLY A 87 0.77 -17.40 4.41
C GLY A 87 0.19 -16.31 5.30
N VAL A 88 0.78 -16.20 6.49
CA VAL A 88 0.47 -15.17 7.48
C VAL A 88 0.61 -13.81 6.78
N VAL A 89 -0.52 -13.19 6.46
CA VAL A 89 -0.58 -11.80 6.01
C VAL A 89 -0.17 -10.97 7.21
N ASN A 90 1.08 -10.51 7.26
CA ASN A 90 1.61 -9.70 8.36
C ASN A 90 1.74 -8.22 7.97
N VAL A 91 0.98 -7.81 6.97
CA VAL A 91 0.94 -6.42 6.49
C VAL A 91 -0.53 -6.09 6.28
N ASP A 92 -0.99 -5.07 6.99
CA ASP A 92 -2.30 -4.46 6.85
C ASP A 92 -2.08 -2.96 6.68
N LEU A 93 -2.64 -2.37 5.63
CA LEU A 93 -2.47 -0.94 5.34
C LEU A 93 -3.86 -0.31 5.24
N ASP A 94 -4.14 0.60 6.17
CA ASP A 94 -5.41 1.31 6.23
C ASP A 94 -5.39 2.62 5.44
N LEU A 95 -6.53 2.97 4.85
CA LEU A 95 -6.85 4.27 4.26
C LEU A 95 -7.76 5.08 5.20
N GLY A 96 -7.25 6.22 5.66
CA GLY A 96 -8.02 7.19 6.44
C GLY A 96 -8.01 8.58 5.80
N CYS A 97 -9.08 9.35 6.01
CA CYS A 97 -9.19 10.74 5.56
C CYS A 97 -9.53 11.65 6.75
N MET A 98 -8.64 12.59 7.06
CA MET A 98 -8.91 13.65 8.03
C MET A 98 -9.54 14.85 7.31
N TYR A 99 -10.53 15.47 7.94
CA TYR A 99 -11.23 16.62 7.38
C TYR A 99 -11.40 17.75 8.40
N GLU A 100 -11.56 18.95 7.85
CA GLU A 100 -11.98 20.16 8.53
C GLU A 100 -13.02 20.86 7.66
N LEU A 101 -14.20 21.12 8.21
CA LEU A 101 -15.27 21.86 7.55
C LEU A 101 -15.07 23.37 7.74
N MET A 102 -15.77 24.18 6.94
CA MET A 102 -15.69 25.65 6.99
C MET A 102 -16.17 26.24 8.33
N ASP A 103 -17.01 25.51 9.07
CA ASP A 103 -17.45 25.89 10.42
C ASP A 103 -16.42 25.53 11.51
N GLY A 104 -15.29 24.93 11.13
CA GLY A 104 -14.20 24.50 12.02
C GLY A 104 -14.36 23.09 12.57
N THR A 105 -15.45 22.38 12.27
CA THR A 105 -15.66 20.99 12.68
C THR A 105 -14.59 20.10 12.07
N LYS A 106 -13.91 19.30 12.91
CA LYS A 106 -12.86 18.38 12.49
C LYS A 106 -13.27 16.95 12.75
N GLY A 107 -12.76 16.03 11.95
CA GLY A 107 -12.98 14.61 12.16
C GLY A 107 -12.11 13.75 11.26
N VAL A 108 -12.42 12.46 11.29
CA VAL A 108 -11.73 11.44 10.51
C VAL A 108 -12.75 10.45 9.97
N VAL A 109 -12.54 10.05 8.71
CA VAL A 109 -13.19 8.93 8.07
C VAL A 109 -12.18 7.78 8.02
N GLN A 110 -12.49 6.65 8.64
CA GLN A 110 -11.62 5.47 8.71
C GLN A 110 -12.43 4.20 9.03
N PRO A 111 -11.91 2.99 8.72
CA PRO A 111 -12.63 1.75 9.01
C PRO A 111 -12.75 1.47 10.52
N LEU A 112 -11.72 1.84 11.29
CA LEU A 112 -11.71 1.64 12.74
C LEU A 112 -12.78 2.51 13.43
N GLY A 113 -13.63 1.89 14.24
CA GLY A 113 -14.72 2.58 14.92
C GLY A 113 -15.93 2.90 14.04
N SER A 114 -16.01 2.28 12.85
CA SER A 114 -17.15 2.41 11.92
C SER A 114 -17.41 3.85 11.45
N LEU A 115 -16.37 4.68 11.39
CA LEU A 115 -16.43 6.06 10.92
C LEU A 115 -16.30 6.11 9.40
N ILE A 116 -17.23 5.49 8.68
CA ILE A 116 -17.15 5.36 7.21
C ILE A 116 -17.58 6.62 6.44
N GLY A 117 -18.24 7.58 7.10
CA GLY A 117 -18.69 8.84 6.50
C GLY A 117 -19.91 8.72 5.57
N ASP A 118 -20.27 9.82 4.91
CA ASP A 118 -21.42 9.93 3.98
C ASP A 118 -21.05 10.87 2.82
N LEU A 119 -21.58 10.58 1.62
CA LEU A 119 -21.44 11.40 0.41
C LEU A 119 -22.55 12.45 0.26
N ASN A 120 -23.70 12.24 0.90
CA ASN A 120 -24.87 13.12 0.75
C ASN A 120 -25.03 14.09 1.92
N GLY A 121 -24.27 13.92 3.00
CA GLY A 121 -24.20 14.83 4.13
C GLY A 121 -22.76 15.11 4.53
N PRO A 122 -22.51 16.13 5.35
CA PRO A 122 -21.18 16.37 5.92
C PRO A 122 -20.64 15.08 6.57
N PRO A 123 -19.37 14.70 6.31
CA PRO A 123 -18.30 15.49 5.71
C PRO A 123 -18.18 15.42 4.17
N TYR A 124 -19.16 14.85 3.46
CA TYR A 124 -19.11 14.58 2.01
C TYR A 124 -17.95 13.65 1.58
N VAL A 125 -17.43 12.89 2.54
CA VAL A 125 -16.38 11.90 2.37
C VAL A 125 -16.91 10.55 2.82
N ARG A 126 -16.73 9.51 2.00
CA ARG A 126 -17.11 8.15 2.35
C ARG A 126 -16.03 7.13 2.00
N LEU A 127 -15.76 6.22 2.92
CA LEU A 127 -14.87 5.08 2.74
C LEU A 127 -15.66 3.82 2.37
N SER A 128 -15.11 2.99 1.48
CA SER A 128 -15.73 1.73 1.03
C SER A 128 -15.77 0.64 2.11
N GLY A 129 -14.87 0.69 3.09
CA GLY A 129 -14.69 -0.32 4.13
C GLY A 129 -13.22 -0.68 4.34
N ASP A 130 -13.00 -1.62 5.27
CA ASP A 130 -11.69 -2.24 5.60
C ASP A 130 -11.34 -3.33 4.56
N ASP A 131 -10.16 -3.28 3.95
CA ASP A 131 -9.58 -4.31 3.07
C ASP A 131 -8.17 -4.73 3.52
N ARG A 132 -8.12 -5.84 4.26
CA ARG A 132 -6.88 -6.44 4.79
C ARG A 132 -6.13 -7.33 3.80
N PHE A 133 -6.69 -7.57 2.62
CA PHE A 133 -6.08 -8.41 1.59
C PHE A 133 -5.29 -7.59 0.57
N GLY A 134 -5.64 -6.31 0.42
CA GLY A 134 -4.98 -5.39 -0.49
C GLY A 134 -5.40 -5.60 -1.95
N ALA A 135 -4.44 -5.64 -2.87
CA ALA A 135 -4.71 -5.80 -4.30
C ALA A 135 -5.46 -7.12 -4.59
N PRO A 136 -6.41 -7.14 -5.54
CA PRO A 136 -6.59 -6.14 -6.61
C PRO A 136 -7.58 -5.01 -6.29
N SER A 137 -8.43 -5.13 -5.26
CA SER A 137 -9.45 -4.13 -4.92
C SER A 137 -8.87 -2.97 -4.11
N GLY A 138 -8.27 -3.31 -2.97
CA GLY A 138 -7.91 -2.36 -1.94
C GLY A 138 -9.09 -1.56 -1.40
N GLU A 139 -8.78 -0.47 -0.72
CA GLU A 139 -9.75 0.43 -0.10
C GLU A 139 -9.96 1.68 -0.95
N THR A 140 -11.16 2.26 -0.90
CA THR A 140 -11.48 3.46 -1.67
C THR A 140 -12.18 4.51 -0.82
N VAL A 141 -11.64 5.74 -0.82
CA VAL A 141 -12.32 6.95 -0.35
C VAL A 141 -12.93 7.69 -1.53
N TYR A 142 -14.15 8.16 -1.35
CA TYR A 142 -14.89 9.02 -2.26
C TYR A 142 -15.10 10.38 -1.60
N VAL A 143 -14.92 11.47 -2.34
CA VAL A 143 -15.12 12.85 -1.89
C VAL A 143 -16.00 13.57 -2.90
N ASN A 144 -17.09 14.19 -2.42
CA ASN A 144 -18.06 14.93 -3.23
C ASN A 144 -17.97 16.43 -2.97
#